data_AF-A0A8H2NT97-F1
#
_entry.id   AF-A0A8H2NT97-F1
#
_cell.length_a   1.000
_cell.length_b   1.000
_cell.length_c   1.000
_cell.angle_alpha   90.00
_cell.angle_beta   90.00
_cell.angle_gamma   90.00
#
_symmetry.space_group_name_H-M   'P 1'
#
loop_
_entity.id
_entity.type
_entity.pdbx_description
1 polymer ?
#
loop_
_entity_poly.entity_id
_entity_poly.type
_entity_poly.pdbx_seq_one_letter_code
_entity_poly.pdbx_strand_id
1 'polypeptide(L)'
;MNTYKLSSDFSIAPQLTVADVNQLAELGVRTLICNRPDGEAPDQPTHVTIRQAAEAEGLTFHYLPTQASAIADETVDSFVAILKEASRPVVAYCRTGTRAAMLWALSEASKQSLSAILERTKSAQVDVSSIARRISNGGRASNAMATTHHQIVIVGAGSAGIATAASLKAREPNLDIALIDPADAHYYQPGWTMVGGGIFEAESTVRTMASVMPRGVTWVKSAVTAFDPQANAVVLDGGRVIQYDQLVVCPGLKLDWSAIKGLTETLGSNGVTSNYRYDLAPYTWKLVQELKSGKALFTQPPMPIKCAGAPQKALYLSCDYWLKNEHQAQIKTQFFNAGGVLFGVADYIPALMTYMKKYAVDLRFTHKLVSVDGPNKQATFERTDKDGNTETVRESFDFLHVVPPQIAPDFIRSSPLVDDAGWVDVDPATLSHRKFPNVWALGDVINTTNAKTMAAARKQAPVVAHNVLVNLGMKRHQAVYNGYGSCPLTVERGKVVLAEFLYGGKLAPTFATWFLDGRKPSRLSWFLKERILPPFYWHCMLKGREWFADTDESQAEQ
;
A
#
# COMPACT_ATOMS: atom_id res chain seq x y z
N MET A 1 -11.21 -27.17 22.80
CA MET A 1 -12.04 -26.09 22.23
C MET A 1 -11.16 -25.00 21.60
N ASN A 2 -11.58 -24.39 20.49
CA ASN A 2 -10.89 -23.23 19.90
C ASN A 2 -11.58 -21.93 20.34
N THR A 3 -10.79 -20.98 20.87
CA THR A 3 -11.23 -19.58 21.05
C THR A 3 -10.33 -18.67 20.24
N TYR A 4 -10.90 -17.58 19.74
CA TYR A 4 -10.21 -16.60 18.92
C TYR A 4 -10.28 -15.24 19.60
N LYS A 5 -9.12 -14.66 19.93
CA LYS A 5 -9.04 -13.36 20.62
C LYS A 5 -9.31 -12.21 19.64
N LEU A 6 -10.18 -11.27 20.04
CA LEU A 6 -10.38 -9.99 19.35
C LEU A 6 -9.73 -8.81 20.10
N SER A 7 -9.57 -8.95 21.42
CA SER A 7 -8.80 -8.04 22.27
C SER A 7 -8.10 -8.82 23.39
N SER A 8 -7.39 -8.14 24.29
CA SER A 8 -6.72 -8.79 25.43
C SER A 8 -7.69 -9.56 26.33
N ASP A 9 -8.94 -9.10 26.42
CA ASP A 9 -9.89 -9.56 27.43
C ASP A 9 -11.22 -10.05 26.82
N PHE A 10 -11.30 -10.16 25.49
CA PHE A 10 -12.51 -10.60 24.77
C PHE A 10 -12.15 -11.59 23.67
N SER A 11 -12.80 -12.76 23.70
CA SER A 11 -12.64 -13.81 22.71
C SER A 11 -13.99 -14.27 22.15
N ILE A 12 -13.97 -14.83 20.94
CA ILE A 12 -15.10 -15.51 20.33
C ILE A 12 -14.87 -17.02 20.25
N ALA A 13 -15.94 -17.79 20.20
CA ALA A 13 -15.89 -19.25 20.04
C ALA A 13 -17.00 -19.78 19.11
N PRO A 14 -16.80 -20.94 18.48
CA PRO A 14 -17.89 -21.73 17.89
C PRO A 14 -18.80 -22.30 18.99
N GLN A 15 -19.75 -23.16 18.63
CA GLN A 15 -20.71 -23.72 19.57
C GLN A 15 -20.00 -24.38 20.77
N LEU A 16 -20.36 -23.96 21.98
CA LEU A 16 -19.85 -24.54 23.21
C LEU A 16 -20.67 -25.75 23.64
N THR A 17 -19.98 -26.72 24.23
CA THR A 17 -20.52 -27.83 25.02
C THR A 17 -20.36 -27.55 26.52
N VAL A 18 -20.96 -28.38 27.39
CA VAL A 18 -20.77 -28.28 28.85
C VAL A 18 -19.30 -28.47 29.24
N ALA A 19 -18.59 -29.40 28.60
CA ALA A 19 -17.17 -29.63 28.88
C ALA A 19 -16.31 -28.40 28.53
N ASP A 20 -16.68 -27.67 27.48
CA ASP A 20 -15.98 -26.44 27.08
C ASP A 20 -16.14 -25.33 28.13
N VAL A 21 -17.30 -25.24 28.80
CA VAL A 21 -17.54 -24.26 29.87
C VAL A 21 -16.58 -24.46 31.04
N ASN A 22 -16.38 -25.70 31.46
CA ASN A 22 -15.47 -26.03 32.56
C ASN A 22 -14.02 -25.66 32.19
N GLN A 23 -13.59 -25.98 30.96
CA GLN A 23 -12.28 -25.57 30.46
C GLN A 23 -12.12 -24.04 30.43
N LEU A 24 -13.18 -23.31 30.05
CA LEU A 24 -13.16 -21.85 30.05
C LEU A 24 -13.00 -21.27 31.47
N ALA A 25 -13.66 -21.88 32.46
CA ALA A 25 -13.53 -21.50 33.87
C ALA A 25 -12.08 -21.68 34.38
N GLU A 26 -11.46 -22.81 34.07
CA GLU A 26 -10.05 -23.10 34.41
C GLU A 26 -9.07 -22.11 33.75
N LEU A 27 -9.39 -21.65 32.53
CA LEU A 27 -8.63 -20.61 31.82
C LEU A 27 -8.92 -19.19 32.35
N GLY A 28 -9.72 -19.07 33.40
CA GLY A 28 -9.98 -17.82 34.12
C GLY A 28 -11.06 -16.93 33.50
N VAL A 29 -11.83 -17.43 32.53
CA VAL A 29 -12.97 -16.69 31.96
C VAL A 29 -14.02 -16.44 33.02
N ARG A 30 -14.59 -15.24 33.03
CA ARG A 30 -15.53 -14.78 34.06
C ARG A 30 -16.94 -14.54 33.52
N THR A 31 -17.10 -14.32 32.22
CA THR A 31 -18.41 -14.06 31.62
C THR A 31 -18.57 -14.75 30.27
N LEU A 32 -19.71 -15.40 30.07
CA LEU A 32 -20.14 -16.01 28.81
C LEU A 32 -21.32 -15.25 28.20
N ILE A 33 -21.28 -15.05 26.88
CA ILE A 33 -22.39 -14.46 26.11
C ILE A 33 -22.79 -15.42 24.99
N CYS A 34 -24.01 -15.93 25.03
CA CYS A 34 -24.57 -16.74 23.96
C CYS A 34 -25.29 -15.87 22.93
N ASN A 35 -24.78 -15.84 21.70
CA ASN A 35 -25.38 -15.14 20.56
C ASN A 35 -26.07 -16.09 19.56
N ARG A 36 -26.28 -17.35 19.94
CA ARG A 36 -26.99 -18.35 19.14
C ARG A 36 -28.42 -18.53 19.67
N PRO A 37 -29.46 -18.27 18.87
CA PRO A 37 -30.82 -18.70 19.21
C PRO A 37 -30.87 -20.22 19.44
N ASP A 38 -31.68 -20.68 20.38
CA ASP A 38 -31.96 -22.11 20.56
C ASP A 38 -32.70 -22.69 19.34
N GLY A 39 -32.47 -23.98 19.07
CA GLY A 39 -33.18 -24.73 18.02
C GLY A 39 -32.66 -24.51 16.59
N GLU A 40 -31.47 -23.95 16.40
CA GLU A 40 -30.86 -23.84 15.06
C GLU A 40 -30.31 -25.16 14.52
N ALA A 41 -30.07 -26.15 15.38
CA ALA A 41 -29.68 -27.51 14.98
C ALA A 41 -30.19 -28.55 15.99
N PRO A 42 -30.48 -29.81 15.57
CA PRO A 42 -30.97 -30.86 16.47
C PRO A 42 -30.00 -31.23 17.60
N ASP A 43 -28.70 -31.08 17.36
CA ASP A 43 -27.61 -31.38 18.28
C ASP A 43 -27.17 -30.18 19.13
N GLN A 44 -27.84 -29.03 19.01
CA GLN A 44 -27.48 -27.82 19.71
C GLN A 44 -27.78 -27.93 21.22
N PRO A 45 -26.77 -27.76 22.09
CA PRO A 45 -27.02 -27.53 23.52
C PRO A 45 -27.84 -26.25 23.72
N THR A 46 -28.92 -26.35 24.49
CA THR A 46 -29.76 -25.18 24.80
C THR A 46 -28.99 -24.15 25.62
N HIS A 47 -29.34 -22.87 25.49
CA HIS A 47 -28.75 -21.82 26.31
C HIS A 47 -28.96 -22.07 27.81
N VAL A 48 -30.05 -22.74 28.22
CA VAL A 48 -30.31 -23.11 29.61
C VAL A 48 -29.29 -24.13 30.11
N THR A 49 -28.98 -25.14 29.29
CA THR A 49 -27.96 -26.14 29.63
C THR A 49 -26.58 -25.50 29.81
N ILE A 50 -26.19 -24.60 28.91
CA ILE A 50 -24.90 -23.89 29.02
C ILE A 50 -24.90 -22.90 30.19
N ARG A 51 -26.01 -22.21 30.45
CA ARG A 51 -26.16 -21.32 31.61
C ARG A 51 -25.92 -22.07 32.91
N GLN A 52 -26.56 -23.22 33.11
CA GLN A 52 -26.42 -24.01 34.32
C GLN A 52 -24.98 -24.46 34.54
N ALA A 53 -24.29 -24.90 33.48
CA ALA A 53 -22.87 -25.23 33.55
C ALA A 53 -22.01 -24.01 33.93
N ALA A 54 -22.29 -22.84 33.34
CA ALA A 54 -21.53 -21.62 33.61
C ALA A 54 -21.71 -21.15 35.05
N GLU A 55 -22.95 -21.15 35.55
CA GLU A 55 -23.28 -20.73 36.90
C GLU A 55 -22.72 -21.70 37.96
N ALA A 56 -22.66 -23.00 37.66
CA ALA A 56 -22.02 -24.00 38.53
C ALA A 56 -20.52 -23.75 38.73
N GLU A 57 -19.86 -23.22 37.70
CA GLU A 57 -18.43 -22.85 37.72
C GLU A 57 -18.21 -21.38 38.17
N GLY A 58 -19.28 -20.66 38.54
CA GLY A 58 -19.21 -19.28 39.02
C GLY A 58 -19.05 -18.22 37.91
N LEU A 59 -19.33 -18.54 36.65
CA LEU A 59 -19.30 -17.62 35.53
C LEU A 59 -20.63 -16.87 35.42
N THR A 60 -20.56 -15.59 35.06
CA THR A 60 -21.77 -14.83 34.67
C THR A 60 -22.21 -15.24 33.26
N PHE A 61 -23.49 -15.53 33.05
CA PHE A 61 -24.01 -15.93 31.74
C PHE A 61 -25.09 -14.97 31.21
N HIS A 62 -24.87 -14.44 30.01
CA HIS A 62 -25.83 -13.64 29.26
C HIS A 62 -26.34 -14.37 28.01
N TYR A 63 -27.65 -14.31 27.78
CA TYR A 63 -28.28 -14.79 26.56
C TYR A 63 -28.72 -13.59 25.72
N LEU A 64 -28.05 -13.37 24.59
CA LEU A 64 -28.34 -12.29 23.65
C LEU A 64 -28.38 -12.85 22.22
N PRO A 65 -29.42 -13.66 21.89
CA PRO A 65 -29.51 -14.29 20.58
C PRO A 65 -29.70 -13.24 19.49
N THR A 66 -29.01 -13.41 18.35
CA THR A 66 -29.18 -12.55 17.19
C THR A 66 -29.18 -13.37 15.91
N GLN A 67 -29.83 -12.86 14.86
CA GLN A 67 -29.66 -13.39 13.52
C GLN A 67 -28.42 -12.73 12.88
N ALA A 68 -27.64 -13.51 12.13
CA ALA A 68 -26.41 -13.00 11.50
C ALA A 68 -26.72 -12.06 10.33
N SER A 69 -27.84 -12.27 9.64
CA SER A 69 -28.28 -11.48 8.49
C SER A 69 -28.83 -10.10 8.85
N ALA A 70 -29.21 -9.87 10.12
CA ALA A 70 -29.80 -8.61 10.57
C ALA A 70 -29.61 -8.41 12.09
N ILE A 71 -28.47 -7.85 12.48
CA ILE A 71 -28.23 -7.43 13.87
C ILE A 71 -28.90 -6.06 14.09
N ALA A 72 -29.92 -5.96 14.94
CA ALA A 72 -30.58 -4.68 15.20
C ALA A 72 -29.69 -3.74 16.04
N ASP A 73 -29.88 -2.41 15.93
CA ASP A 73 -29.09 -1.43 16.71
C ASP A 73 -29.32 -1.62 18.22
N GLU A 74 -30.54 -2.01 18.61
CA GLU A 74 -30.91 -2.33 20.00
C GLU A 74 -30.16 -3.55 20.53
N THR A 75 -29.85 -4.52 19.66
CA THR A 75 -29.02 -5.68 20.01
C THR A 75 -27.57 -5.25 20.24
N VAL A 76 -27.05 -4.33 19.42
CA VAL A 76 -25.70 -3.75 19.63
C VAL A 76 -25.66 -2.99 20.95
N ASP A 77 -26.68 -2.20 21.27
CA ASP A 77 -26.77 -1.46 22.54
C ASP A 77 -26.83 -2.39 23.75
N SER A 78 -27.61 -3.46 23.67
CA SER A 78 -27.68 -4.49 24.71
C SER A 78 -26.32 -5.16 24.92
N PHE A 79 -25.61 -5.46 23.82
CA PHE A 79 -24.28 -6.03 23.87
C PHE A 79 -23.25 -5.08 24.49
N VAL A 80 -23.28 -3.79 24.14
CA VAL A 80 -22.44 -2.74 24.74
C VAL A 80 -22.70 -2.63 26.24
N ALA A 81 -23.97 -2.65 26.66
CA ALA A 81 -24.34 -2.59 28.07
C ALA A 81 -23.77 -3.79 28.85
N ILE A 82 -23.92 -5.01 28.32
CA ILE A 82 -23.32 -6.22 28.91
C ILE A 82 -21.81 -6.05 29.06
N LEU A 83 -21.10 -5.62 28.01
CA LEU A 83 -19.64 -5.48 28.05
C LEU A 83 -19.12 -4.42 29.02
N LYS A 84 -19.96 -3.45 29.39
CA LYS A 84 -19.61 -2.40 30.35
C LYS A 84 -19.61 -2.93 31.80
N GLU A 85 -20.47 -3.89 32.09
CA GLU A 85 -20.67 -4.47 33.43
C GLU A 85 -20.01 -5.84 33.59
N ALA A 86 -19.69 -6.52 32.50
CA ALA A 86 -19.13 -7.86 32.50
C ALA A 86 -17.78 -7.94 33.22
N SER A 87 -17.65 -8.95 34.08
CA SER A 87 -16.36 -9.35 34.64
C SER A 87 -15.51 -9.99 33.54
N ARG A 88 -14.25 -9.55 33.42
CA ARG A 88 -13.34 -10.00 32.37
C ARG A 88 -12.42 -11.12 32.85
N PRO A 89 -11.94 -12.01 31.97
CA PRO A 89 -12.14 -12.08 30.51
C PRO A 89 -13.54 -12.57 30.09
N VAL A 90 -13.99 -12.12 28.92
CA VAL A 90 -15.31 -12.45 28.34
C VAL A 90 -15.14 -13.38 27.13
N VAL A 91 -16.01 -14.40 27.03
CA VAL A 91 -16.15 -15.24 25.83
C VAL A 91 -17.56 -15.15 25.29
N ALA A 92 -17.70 -14.75 24.03
CA ALA A 92 -18.97 -14.77 23.31
C ALA A 92 -18.99 -15.87 22.24
N TYR A 93 -20.10 -16.56 22.06
CA TYR A 93 -20.15 -17.68 21.13
C TYR A 93 -21.44 -17.72 20.32
N CYS A 94 -21.36 -18.31 19.13
CA CYS A 94 -22.53 -18.73 18.37
C CYS A 94 -22.22 -20.04 17.63
N ARG A 95 -22.90 -20.37 16.51
CA ARG A 95 -22.57 -21.57 15.72
C ARG A 95 -21.09 -21.59 15.27
N THR A 96 -20.63 -20.50 14.68
CA THR A 96 -19.27 -20.35 14.11
C THR A 96 -18.45 -19.22 14.75
N GLY A 97 -18.98 -18.53 15.76
CA GLY A 97 -18.41 -17.29 16.32
C GLY A 97 -18.68 -16.01 15.51
N THR A 98 -19.21 -16.12 14.28
CA THR A 98 -19.42 -14.98 13.38
C THR A 98 -20.32 -13.88 13.95
N ARG A 99 -21.43 -14.25 14.62
CA ARG A 99 -22.35 -13.26 15.23
C ARG A 99 -21.71 -12.50 16.37
N ALA A 100 -20.96 -13.21 17.21
CA ALA A 100 -20.21 -12.62 18.31
C ALA A 100 -19.15 -11.64 17.79
N ALA A 101 -18.46 -12.01 16.71
CA ALA A 101 -17.49 -11.12 16.04
C ALA A 101 -18.16 -9.88 15.45
N MET A 102 -19.32 -10.02 14.79
CA MET A 102 -20.07 -8.90 14.22
C MET A 102 -20.58 -7.95 15.32
N LEU A 103 -21.13 -8.47 16.43
CA LEU A 103 -21.56 -7.65 17.58
C LEU A 103 -20.39 -6.90 18.21
N TRP A 104 -19.25 -7.56 18.39
CA TRP A 104 -18.01 -6.92 18.86
C TRP A 104 -17.52 -5.85 17.88
N ALA A 105 -17.53 -6.11 16.58
CA ALA A 105 -17.10 -5.15 15.57
C ALA A 105 -17.98 -3.90 15.56
N LEU A 106 -19.31 -4.06 15.71
CA LEU A 106 -20.25 -2.95 15.80
C LEU A 106 -20.12 -2.17 17.12
N SER A 107 -19.82 -2.84 18.25
CA SER A 107 -19.66 -2.17 19.55
C SER A 107 -18.35 -1.38 19.67
N GLU A 108 -17.34 -1.74 18.88
CA GLU A 108 -16.03 -1.07 18.82
C GLU A 108 -15.93 0.00 17.72
N ALA A 109 -16.94 0.09 16.85
CA ALA A 109 -16.99 0.97 15.68
C ALA A 109 -16.78 2.47 15.99
N SER A 110 -17.14 2.94 17.18
CA SER A 110 -16.93 4.32 17.63
C SER A 110 -15.58 4.56 18.33
N LYS A 111 -14.84 3.49 18.64
CA LYS A 111 -13.60 3.52 19.43
C LYS A 111 -12.36 3.22 18.59
N GLN A 112 -12.53 2.50 17.49
CA GLN A 112 -11.44 2.02 16.64
C GLN A 112 -11.76 2.33 15.18
N SER A 113 -10.71 2.51 14.37
CA SER A 113 -10.86 2.64 12.92
C SER A 113 -11.41 1.35 12.31
N LEU A 114 -12.20 1.47 11.24
CA LEU A 114 -12.72 0.34 10.47
C LEU A 114 -11.65 -0.68 10.08
N SER A 115 -10.49 -0.22 9.58
CA SER A 115 -9.39 -1.10 9.19
C SER A 115 -8.87 -1.95 10.35
N ALA A 116 -8.68 -1.34 11.53
CA ALA A 116 -8.25 -2.05 12.74
C ALA A 116 -9.28 -3.10 13.19
N ILE A 117 -10.58 -2.79 13.08
CA ILE A 117 -11.66 -3.75 13.39
C ILE A 117 -11.62 -4.91 12.39
N LEU A 118 -11.58 -4.63 11.09
CA LEU A 118 -11.51 -5.64 10.04
C LEU A 118 -10.27 -6.54 10.15
N GLU A 119 -9.10 -5.96 10.47
CA GLU A 119 -7.86 -6.70 10.66
C GLU A 119 -7.96 -7.64 11.88
N ARG A 120 -8.48 -7.17 13.01
CA ARG A 120 -8.68 -7.99 14.22
C ARG A 120 -9.66 -9.14 13.99
N THR A 121 -10.80 -8.89 13.34
CA THR A 121 -11.77 -9.95 13.06
C THR A 121 -11.21 -10.97 12.08
N LYS A 122 -10.46 -10.53 11.07
CA LYS A 122 -9.77 -11.41 10.12
C LYS A 122 -8.72 -12.29 10.83
N SER A 123 -7.94 -11.73 11.77
CA SER A 123 -7.02 -12.52 12.62
C SER A 123 -7.75 -13.55 13.49
N ALA A 124 -9.00 -13.27 13.87
CA ALA A 124 -9.87 -14.21 14.55
C ALA A 124 -10.64 -15.15 13.60
N GLN A 125 -10.21 -15.26 12.34
CA GLN A 125 -10.80 -16.12 11.30
C GLN A 125 -12.26 -15.78 10.93
N VAL A 126 -12.69 -14.54 11.15
CA VAL A 126 -14.03 -14.07 10.77
C VAL A 126 -13.95 -12.83 9.87
N ASP A 127 -14.55 -12.94 8.68
CA ASP A 127 -14.75 -11.80 7.78
C ASP A 127 -16.04 -11.05 8.16
N VAL A 128 -15.92 -9.77 8.51
CA VAL A 128 -17.06 -8.87 8.80
C VAL A 128 -17.18 -7.74 7.78
N SER A 129 -16.53 -7.84 6.62
CA SER A 129 -16.58 -6.84 5.55
C SER A 129 -18.01 -6.54 5.08
N SER A 130 -18.92 -7.51 5.16
CA SER A 130 -20.35 -7.33 4.84
C SER A 130 -21.07 -6.29 5.71
N ILE A 131 -20.56 -6.01 6.91
CA ILE A 131 -21.08 -4.95 7.81
C ILE A 131 -20.14 -3.74 7.89
N ALA A 132 -19.14 -3.64 7.00
CA ALA A 132 -18.18 -2.53 6.98
C ALA A 132 -18.88 -1.16 6.89
N ARG A 133 -20.01 -1.08 6.18
CA ARG A 133 -20.85 0.12 6.13
C ARG A 133 -21.34 0.55 7.51
N ARG A 134 -21.86 -0.38 8.33
CA ARG A 134 -22.35 -0.06 9.68
C ARG A 134 -21.20 0.24 10.63
N ILE A 135 -20.09 -0.48 10.52
CA ILE A 135 -18.88 -0.20 11.32
C ILE A 135 -18.38 1.22 11.00
N SER A 136 -18.32 1.61 9.74
CA SER A 136 -17.93 2.98 9.33
C SER A 136 -18.91 4.05 9.85
N ASN A 137 -20.16 3.68 10.11
CA ASN A 137 -21.21 4.54 10.64
C ASN A 137 -21.34 4.41 12.18
N GLY A 138 -20.23 4.20 12.88
CA GLY A 138 -20.20 4.12 14.35
C GLY A 138 -21.01 2.95 14.93
N GLY A 139 -21.19 1.87 14.16
CA GLY A 139 -21.91 0.66 14.58
C GLY A 139 -23.41 0.71 14.33
N ARG A 140 -23.93 1.79 13.75
CA ARG A 140 -25.37 2.03 13.58
C ARG A 140 -25.85 1.69 12.19
N ALA A 141 -27.05 1.14 12.10
CA ALA A 141 -27.80 1.06 10.85
C ALA A 141 -27.96 2.50 10.29
N SER A 142 -27.59 2.70 9.03
CA SER A 142 -27.68 4.05 8.46
C SER A 142 -29.15 4.40 8.24
N ASN A 143 -29.63 5.49 8.86
CA ASN A 143 -30.73 6.25 8.29
C ASN A 143 -30.25 6.74 6.93
N ALA A 144 -30.89 6.30 5.84
CA ALA A 144 -30.58 6.53 4.44
C ALA A 144 -29.64 7.73 4.17
N MET A 145 -28.32 7.53 4.34
CA MET A 145 -27.35 8.47 3.78
C MET A 145 -27.40 8.30 2.27
N ALA A 146 -27.37 9.42 1.54
CA ALA A 146 -27.48 9.46 0.10
C ALA A 146 -26.44 8.52 -0.54
N THR A 147 -26.91 7.37 -1.01
CA THR A 147 -26.16 6.51 -1.92
C THR A 147 -26.11 7.24 -3.25
N THR A 148 -24.92 7.61 -3.69
CA THR A 148 -24.70 8.13 -5.04
C THR A 148 -24.17 7.02 -5.92
N HIS A 149 -24.61 6.95 -7.16
CA HIS A 149 -24.09 6.01 -8.16
C HIS A 149 -23.27 6.77 -9.21
N HIS A 150 -22.20 6.15 -9.69
CA HIS A 150 -21.45 6.59 -10.86
C HIS A 150 -21.18 5.38 -11.76
N GLN A 151 -21.10 5.58 -13.09
CA GLN A 151 -20.71 4.47 -13.97
C GLN A 151 -19.32 3.94 -13.63
N ILE A 152 -18.37 4.85 -13.39
CA ILE A 152 -16.99 4.50 -13.05
C ILE A 152 -16.58 5.20 -11.77
N VAL A 153 -16.12 4.42 -10.79
CA VAL A 153 -15.46 4.94 -9.59
C VAL A 153 -13.98 4.63 -9.65
N ILE A 154 -13.14 5.64 -9.43
CA ILE A 154 -11.68 5.51 -9.37
C ILE A 154 -11.22 5.91 -7.97
N VAL A 155 -10.49 5.03 -7.30
CA VAL A 155 -9.95 5.25 -5.94
C VAL A 155 -8.46 5.57 -6.03
N GLY A 156 -8.11 6.80 -5.63
CA GLY A 156 -6.75 7.34 -5.64
C GLY A 156 -6.51 8.28 -6.82
N ALA A 157 -6.25 9.57 -6.55
CA ALA A 157 -5.96 10.62 -7.52
C ALA A 157 -4.44 10.88 -7.68
N GLY A 158 -3.64 9.83 -7.51
CA GLY A 158 -2.21 9.83 -7.82
C GLY A 158 -1.94 9.79 -9.34
N SER A 159 -0.70 9.46 -9.72
CA SER A 159 -0.30 9.41 -11.14
C SER A 159 -1.18 8.46 -11.96
N ALA A 160 -1.51 7.29 -11.41
CA ALA A 160 -2.30 6.28 -12.08
C ALA A 160 -3.77 6.72 -12.26
N GLY A 161 -4.45 7.11 -11.19
CA GLY A 161 -5.88 7.43 -11.26
C GLY A 161 -6.20 8.65 -12.12
N ILE A 162 -5.40 9.72 -12.05
CA ILE A 162 -5.57 10.89 -12.93
C ILE A 162 -5.34 10.50 -14.40
N ALA A 163 -4.32 9.67 -14.68
CA ALA A 163 -4.04 9.21 -16.05
C ALA A 163 -5.17 8.30 -16.58
N THR A 164 -5.69 7.37 -15.79
CA THR A 164 -6.81 6.50 -16.17
C THR A 164 -8.08 7.30 -16.40
N ALA A 165 -8.42 8.22 -15.50
CA ALA A 165 -9.59 9.10 -15.65
C ALA A 165 -9.49 9.96 -16.92
N ALA A 166 -8.30 10.52 -17.21
CA ALA A 166 -8.06 11.29 -18.42
C ALA A 166 -8.11 10.43 -19.69
N SER A 167 -7.58 9.21 -19.66
CA SER A 167 -7.64 8.24 -20.76
C SER A 167 -9.08 7.85 -21.08
N LEU A 168 -9.87 7.51 -20.06
CA LEU A 168 -11.31 7.22 -20.21
C LEU A 168 -12.05 8.39 -20.85
N LYS A 169 -11.85 9.62 -20.36
CA LYS A 169 -12.48 10.82 -20.94
C LYS A 169 -12.01 11.16 -22.35
N ALA A 170 -10.77 10.82 -22.70
CA ALA A 170 -10.25 11.02 -24.05
C ALA A 170 -10.88 10.04 -25.05
N ARG A 171 -11.22 8.83 -24.60
CA ARG A 171 -11.84 7.77 -25.41
C ARG A 171 -13.36 7.94 -25.50
N GLU A 172 -14.00 8.19 -24.37
CA GLU A 172 -15.45 8.34 -24.24
C GLU A 172 -15.79 9.55 -23.33
N PRO A 173 -16.03 10.74 -23.92
CA PRO A 173 -16.19 11.98 -23.16
C PRO A 173 -17.38 12.02 -22.19
N ASN A 174 -18.44 11.26 -22.52
CA ASN A 174 -19.72 11.29 -21.81
C ASN A 174 -19.80 10.34 -20.60
N LEU A 175 -18.73 9.59 -20.31
CA LEU A 175 -18.71 8.68 -19.15
C LEU A 175 -18.94 9.45 -17.84
N ASP A 176 -19.77 8.90 -16.95
CA ASP A 176 -19.86 9.41 -15.59
C ASP A 176 -18.74 8.80 -14.72
N ILE A 177 -17.84 9.66 -14.23
CA ILE A 177 -16.63 9.24 -13.50
C ILE A 177 -16.54 10.02 -12.20
N ALA A 178 -16.47 9.29 -11.08
CA ALA A 178 -16.03 9.83 -9.80
C ALA A 178 -14.58 9.41 -9.50
N LEU A 179 -13.73 10.38 -9.18
CA LEU A 179 -12.37 10.15 -8.72
C LEU A 179 -12.28 10.55 -7.24
N ILE A 180 -11.99 9.56 -6.37
CA ILE A 180 -12.01 9.72 -4.92
C ILE A 180 -10.56 9.81 -4.40
N ASP A 181 -10.24 10.92 -3.74
CA ASP A 181 -8.95 11.10 -3.06
C ASP A 181 -9.05 12.24 -2.01
N PRO A 182 -8.54 12.05 -0.79
CA PRO A 182 -8.60 13.08 0.26
C PRO A 182 -7.58 14.21 0.07
N ALA A 183 -6.50 14.01 -0.70
CA ALA A 183 -5.37 14.91 -0.74
C ALA A 183 -5.67 16.22 -1.50
N ASP A 184 -5.13 17.32 -0.96
CA ASP A 184 -5.20 18.65 -1.60
C ASP A 184 -4.12 18.88 -2.66
N ALA A 185 -3.06 18.07 -2.64
CA ALA A 185 -1.88 18.25 -3.47
C ALA A 185 -1.54 16.96 -4.22
N HIS A 186 -1.05 17.14 -5.44
CA HIS A 186 -0.60 16.07 -6.32
C HIS A 186 0.89 16.24 -6.61
N TYR A 187 1.66 15.17 -6.46
CA TYR A 187 3.11 15.19 -6.52
C TYR A 187 3.68 14.40 -7.70
N TYR A 188 4.64 14.99 -8.41
CA TYR A 188 5.56 14.31 -9.31
C TYR A 188 6.73 13.73 -8.50
N GLN A 189 6.48 12.62 -7.83
CA GLN A 189 7.43 11.98 -6.91
C GLN A 189 8.78 11.57 -7.54
N PRO A 190 8.88 11.18 -8.83
CA PRO A 190 10.18 10.93 -9.47
C PRO A 190 11.13 12.13 -9.42
N GLY A 191 10.59 13.35 -9.29
CA GLY A 191 11.35 14.59 -9.13
C GLY A 191 12.07 14.70 -7.78
N TRP A 192 11.64 14.01 -6.72
CA TRP A 192 12.22 14.17 -5.38
C TRP A 192 13.67 13.69 -5.28
N THR A 193 14.08 12.72 -6.11
CA THR A 193 15.50 12.38 -6.24
C THR A 193 16.32 13.53 -6.82
N MET A 194 15.74 14.32 -7.73
CA MET A 194 16.41 15.47 -8.34
C MET A 194 16.47 16.65 -7.36
N VAL A 195 15.43 16.82 -6.53
CA VAL A 195 15.42 17.78 -5.41
C VAL A 195 16.51 17.44 -4.40
N GLY A 196 16.59 16.17 -3.96
CA GLY A 196 17.65 15.71 -3.06
C GLY A 196 19.07 15.75 -3.62
N GLY A 197 19.22 15.98 -4.94
CA GLY A 197 20.50 16.25 -5.61
C GLY A 197 20.68 17.72 -6.03
N GLY A 198 19.84 18.63 -5.53
CA GLY A 198 19.93 20.08 -5.79
C GLY A 198 19.68 20.49 -7.24
N ILE A 199 18.97 19.68 -8.03
CA ILE A 199 18.71 19.93 -9.46
C ILE A 199 17.34 20.56 -9.69
N PHE A 200 16.34 20.16 -8.90
CA PHE A 200 14.99 20.74 -8.94
C PHE A 200 14.67 21.43 -7.62
N GLU A 201 13.83 22.46 -7.70
CA GLU A 201 13.13 23.01 -6.52
C GLU A 201 11.95 22.10 -6.16
N ALA A 202 11.66 21.93 -4.87
CA ALA A 202 10.61 21.04 -4.40
C ALA A 202 9.23 21.44 -4.96
N GLU A 203 8.96 22.74 -5.01
CA GLU A 203 7.72 23.36 -5.47
C GLU A 203 7.41 23.02 -6.94
N SER A 204 8.45 22.78 -7.76
CA SER A 204 8.28 22.36 -9.16
C SER A 204 7.69 20.95 -9.31
N THR A 205 7.70 20.17 -8.22
CA THR A 205 7.23 18.78 -8.18
C THR A 205 5.82 18.63 -7.60
N VAL A 206 5.13 19.73 -7.26
CA VAL A 206 3.80 19.71 -6.66
C VAL A 206 2.84 20.63 -7.42
N ARG A 207 1.57 20.21 -7.51
CA ARG A 207 0.45 21.04 -7.97
C ARG A 207 -0.75 20.81 -7.06
N THR A 208 -1.70 21.74 -7.03
CA THR A 208 -2.98 21.49 -6.35
C THR A 208 -3.72 20.35 -7.05
N MET A 209 -4.39 19.49 -6.28
CA MET A 209 -5.15 18.36 -6.82
C MET A 209 -6.20 18.83 -7.84
N ALA A 210 -6.89 19.94 -7.53
CA ALA A 210 -7.87 20.56 -8.43
C ALA A 210 -7.29 20.93 -9.80
N SER A 211 -6.04 21.43 -9.87
CA SER A 211 -5.42 21.86 -11.14
C SER A 211 -5.05 20.72 -12.08
N VAL A 212 -4.92 19.50 -11.54
CA VAL A 212 -4.57 18.31 -12.32
C VAL A 212 -5.79 17.45 -12.66
N MET A 213 -6.90 17.65 -11.95
CA MET A 213 -8.16 16.93 -12.17
C MET A 213 -8.61 17.00 -13.64
N PRO A 214 -8.96 15.87 -14.28
CA PRO A 214 -9.47 15.88 -15.65
C PRO A 214 -10.82 16.61 -15.73
N ARG A 215 -11.07 17.27 -16.86
CA ARG A 215 -12.34 17.97 -17.09
C ARG A 215 -13.49 16.97 -17.18
N GLY A 216 -14.63 17.30 -16.57
CA GLY A 216 -15.83 16.47 -16.57
C GLY A 216 -15.75 15.23 -15.68
N VAL A 217 -14.76 15.14 -14.78
CA VAL A 217 -14.67 14.12 -13.73
C VAL A 217 -15.12 14.74 -12.41
N THR A 218 -15.95 14.02 -11.66
CA THR A 218 -16.39 14.43 -10.32
C THR A 218 -15.29 14.10 -9.31
N TRP A 219 -14.62 15.12 -8.76
CA TRP A 219 -13.68 14.92 -7.67
C TRP A 219 -14.43 14.77 -6.34
N VAL A 220 -14.30 13.61 -5.73
CA VAL A 220 -14.79 13.34 -4.38
C VAL A 220 -13.62 13.48 -3.42
N LYS A 221 -13.54 14.62 -2.73
CA LYS A 221 -12.52 14.88 -1.73
C LYS A 221 -12.84 14.17 -0.41
N SER A 222 -12.55 12.87 -0.34
CA SER A 222 -12.76 12.03 0.84
C SER A 222 -11.81 10.84 0.81
N ALA A 223 -11.51 10.28 1.98
CA ALA A 223 -10.86 8.97 2.06
C ALA A 223 -11.87 7.85 1.79
N VAL A 224 -11.41 6.76 1.17
CA VAL A 224 -12.12 5.47 1.14
C VAL A 224 -11.69 4.68 2.38
N THR A 225 -12.66 4.10 3.07
CA THR A 225 -12.43 3.31 4.29
C THR A 225 -12.64 1.81 4.05
N ALA A 226 -13.57 1.43 3.17
CA ALA A 226 -13.84 0.03 2.81
C ALA A 226 -14.37 -0.15 1.39
N PHE A 227 -14.33 -1.42 0.96
CA PHE A 227 -14.87 -1.90 -0.30
C PHE A 227 -15.91 -2.98 -0.04
N ASP A 228 -17.05 -2.89 -0.72
CA ASP A 228 -18.07 -3.94 -0.81
C ASP A 228 -18.27 -4.31 -2.27
N PRO A 229 -17.40 -5.18 -2.83
CA PRO A 229 -17.48 -5.56 -4.23
C PRO A 229 -18.67 -6.48 -4.54
N GLN A 230 -19.37 -7.01 -3.53
CA GLN A 230 -20.61 -7.77 -3.75
C GLN A 230 -21.79 -6.83 -4.02
N ALA A 231 -21.82 -5.68 -3.34
CA ALA A 231 -22.81 -4.63 -3.55
C ALA A 231 -22.39 -3.58 -4.60
N ASN A 232 -21.24 -3.79 -5.27
CA ASN A 232 -20.60 -2.84 -6.16
C ASN A 232 -20.49 -1.43 -5.54
N ALA A 233 -19.92 -1.36 -4.33
CA ALA A 233 -19.88 -0.13 -3.56
C ALA A 233 -18.53 0.13 -2.89
N VAL A 234 -18.21 1.42 -2.70
CA VAL A 234 -17.13 1.88 -1.83
C VAL A 234 -17.72 2.69 -0.68
N VAL A 235 -17.13 2.52 0.51
CA VAL A 235 -17.50 3.28 1.70
C VAL A 235 -16.44 4.35 1.94
N LEU A 236 -16.90 5.57 2.12
CA LEU A 236 -16.06 6.72 2.41
C LEU A 236 -15.96 6.96 3.91
N ASP A 237 -14.98 7.80 4.27
CA ASP A 237 -14.96 8.43 5.58
C ASP A 237 -16.28 9.16 5.87
N GLY A 238 -16.74 9.08 7.12
CA GLY A 238 -18.09 9.52 7.52
C GLY A 238 -19.24 8.63 7.03
N GLY A 239 -18.96 7.43 6.47
CA GLY A 239 -19.95 6.41 6.16
C GLY A 239 -20.76 6.61 4.88
N ARG A 240 -20.46 7.64 4.08
CA ARG A 240 -21.08 7.84 2.77
C ARG A 240 -20.75 6.69 1.82
N VAL A 241 -21.72 6.24 1.05
CA VAL A 241 -21.55 5.11 0.11
C VAL A 241 -21.64 5.61 -1.33
N ILE A 242 -20.71 5.15 -2.17
CA ILE A 242 -20.76 5.34 -3.61
C ILE A 242 -20.86 3.99 -4.31
N GLN A 243 -21.90 3.78 -5.10
CA GLN A 243 -22.06 2.60 -5.96
C GLN A 243 -21.42 2.82 -7.34
N TYR A 244 -21.03 1.74 -7.98
CA TYR A 244 -20.37 1.78 -9.28
C TYR A 244 -20.85 0.68 -10.24
N ASP A 245 -20.71 0.91 -11.54
CA ASP A 245 -20.74 -0.18 -12.53
C ASP A 245 -19.34 -0.79 -12.69
N GLN A 246 -18.31 0.05 -12.72
CA GLN A 246 -16.89 -0.32 -12.80
C GLN A 246 -16.07 0.37 -11.70
N LEU A 247 -15.16 -0.35 -11.06
CA LEU A 247 -14.24 0.18 -10.05
C LEU A 247 -12.80 0.09 -10.52
N VAL A 248 -12.05 1.18 -10.40
CA VAL A 248 -10.59 1.21 -10.61
C VAL A 248 -9.88 1.57 -9.30
N VAL A 249 -9.01 0.69 -8.80
CA VAL A 249 -8.30 0.85 -7.54
C VAL A 249 -6.82 1.16 -7.79
N CYS A 250 -6.37 2.36 -7.40
CA CYS A 250 -4.99 2.80 -7.61
C CYS A 250 -4.47 3.81 -6.56
N PRO A 251 -4.66 3.59 -5.24
CA PRO A 251 -4.23 4.50 -4.18
C PRO A 251 -2.71 4.55 -3.95
N GLY A 252 -1.92 3.84 -4.76
CA GLY A 252 -0.47 3.72 -4.58
C GLY A 252 -0.10 2.74 -3.47
N LEU A 253 0.90 3.10 -2.67
CA LEU A 253 1.40 2.31 -1.54
C LEU A 253 1.65 3.19 -0.30
N LYS A 254 1.81 2.55 0.86
CA LYS A 254 2.17 3.17 2.13
C LYS A 254 3.66 2.96 2.43
N LEU A 255 4.32 4.01 2.89
CA LEU A 255 5.67 3.97 3.44
C LEU A 255 5.57 3.58 4.93
N ASP A 256 6.09 2.41 5.30
CA ASP A 256 6.00 1.91 6.68
C ASP A 256 7.22 2.38 7.50
N TRP A 257 7.20 3.65 7.88
CA TRP A 257 8.24 4.25 8.71
C TRP A 257 8.38 3.56 10.07
N SER A 258 7.24 3.14 10.65
CA SER A 258 7.16 2.45 11.94
C SER A 258 7.82 1.07 11.95
N ALA A 259 8.04 0.44 10.80
CA ALA A 259 8.74 -0.83 10.71
C ALA A 259 10.23 -0.75 11.11
N ILE A 260 10.80 0.46 11.19
CA ILE A 260 12.17 0.70 11.65
C ILE A 260 12.10 1.43 12.98
N LYS A 261 12.50 0.75 14.06
CA LYS A 261 12.44 1.30 15.41
C LYS A 261 13.26 2.59 15.52
N GLY A 262 12.67 3.66 16.03
CA GLY A 262 13.33 4.96 16.27
C GLY A 262 13.47 5.85 15.02
N LEU A 263 13.02 5.39 13.84
CA LEU A 263 13.17 6.15 12.60
C LEU A 263 12.29 7.40 12.57
N THR A 264 11.01 7.29 12.92
CA THR A 264 10.04 8.38 12.81
C THR A 264 10.46 9.60 13.63
N GLU A 265 11.01 9.36 14.82
CA GLU A 265 11.42 10.37 15.80
C GLU A 265 12.64 11.17 15.35
N THR A 266 13.45 10.63 14.43
CA THR A 266 14.68 11.27 13.97
C THR A 266 14.66 11.73 12.51
N LEU A 267 13.60 11.43 11.74
CA LEU A 267 13.51 11.86 10.34
C LEU A 267 13.45 13.39 10.22
N GLY A 268 14.41 13.97 9.48
CA GLY A 268 14.53 15.43 9.37
C GLY A 268 15.46 16.07 10.41
N SER A 269 16.07 15.25 11.28
CA SER A 269 17.04 15.67 12.30
C SER A 269 18.19 14.66 12.38
N ASN A 270 19.22 14.96 13.19
CA ASN A 270 20.37 14.06 13.46
C ASN A 270 21.08 13.49 12.22
N GLY A 271 21.01 14.15 11.06
CA GLY A 271 21.57 13.63 9.80
C GLY A 271 20.75 12.51 9.12
N VAL A 272 19.51 12.24 9.57
CA VAL A 272 18.63 11.20 9.00
C VAL A 272 17.60 11.81 8.06
N THR A 273 17.55 11.32 6.82
CA THR A 273 16.69 11.87 5.76
C THR A 273 16.11 10.77 4.84
N SER A 274 15.17 11.13 3.96
CA SER A 274 14.65 10.25 2.91
C SER A 274 14.02 11.03 1.76
N ASN A 275 14.46 10.77 0.52
CA ASN A 275 13.83 11.34 -0.68
C ASN A 275 12.44 10.73 -1.01
N TYR A 276 11.93 9.84 -0.17
CA TYR A 276 10.58 9.27 -0.29
C TYR A 276 9.49 10.13 0.38
N ARG A 277 9.88 11.24 1.04
CA ARG A 277 8.97 12.24 1.63
C ARG A 277 9.27 13.62 1.02
N TYR A 278 8.22 14.35 0.65
CA TYR A 278 8.33 15.65 -0.05
C TYR A 278 9.19 16.67 0.72
N ASP A 279 8.91 16.83 2.01
CA ASP A 279 9.57 17.79 2.91
C ASP A 279 11.03 17.43 3.23
N LEU A 280 11.41 16.16 3.07
CA LEU A 280 12.76 15.69 3.37
C LEU A 280 13.71 15.74 2.19
N ALA A 281 13.23 15.77 0.94
CA ALA A 281 14.13 15.85 -0.21
C ALA A 281 15.03 17.11 -0.19
N PRO A 282 14.52 18.32 0.13
CA PRO A 282 15.38 19.49 0.32
C PRO A 282 16.38 19.33 1.48
N TYR A 283 15.95 18.68 2.57
CA TYR A 283 16.83 18.40 3.71
C TYR A 283 17.94 17.41 3.35
N THR A 284 17.67 16.40 2.52
CA THR A 284 18.71 15.53 1.94
C THR A 284 19.77 16.37 1.23
N TRP A 285 19.35 17.31 0.39
CA TRP A 285 20.29 18.15 -0.34
C TRP A 285 21.13 19.02 0.60
N LYS A 286 20.51 19.66 1.60
CA LYS A 286 21.21 20.41 2.65
C LYS A 286 22.30 19.56 3.31
N LEU A 287 21.96 18.36 3.78
CA LEU A 287 22.92 17.47 4.45
C LEU A 287 24.07 17.04 3.51
N VAL A 288 23.77 16.80 2.22
CA VAL A 288 24.80 16.49 1.21
C VAL A 288 25.78 17.66 1.05
N GLN A 289 25.29 18.90 1.08
CA GLN A 289 26.14 20.09 0.98
C GLN A 289 27.03 20.30 2.22
N GLU A 290 26.48 20.03 3.41
CA GLU A 290 27.13 20.22 4.70
C GLU A 290 28.17 19.14 5.02
N LEU A 291 27.98 17.90 4.57
CA LEU A 291 28.92 16.81 4.85
C LEU A 291 30.24 17.00 4.10
N LYS A 292 31.34 17.13 4.84
CA LYS A 292 32.71 17.28 4.32
C LYS A 292 33.62 16.10 4.64
N SER A 293 33.31 15.38 5.70
CA SER A 293 34.02 14.19 6.17
C SER A 293 33.08 13.35 7.03
N GLY A 294 33.35 12.06 7.19
CA GLY A 294 32.59 11.19 8.10
C GLY A 294 31.98 9.99 7.37
N LYS A 295 30.88 9.44 7.91
CA LYS A 295 30.20 8.27 7.34
C LYS A 295 28.85 8.63 6.71
N ALA A 296 28.66 8.25 5.44
CA ALA A 296 27.41 8.40 4.72
C ALA A 296 26.79 7.03 4.42
N LEU A 297 25.64 6.75 5.01
CA LEU A 297 24.91 5.51 4.85
C LEU A 297 23.69 5.72 3.95
N PHE A 298 23.50 4.81 3.01
CA PHE A 298 22.31 4.73 2.16
C PHE A 298 21.69 3.34 2.31
N THR A 299 20.37 3.26 2.41
CA THR A 299 19.69 1.97 2.65
C THR A 299 18.67 1.63 1.58
N GLN A 300 18.50 0.33 1.34
CA GLN A 300 17.43 -0.24 0.51
C GLN A 300 16.79 -1.42 1.27
N PRO A 301 15.48 -1.37 1.56
CA PRO A 301 14.76 -2.43 2.28
C PRO A 301 14.46 -3.61 1.34
N PRO A 302 13.86 -4.69 1.86
CA PRO A 302 13.33 -5.76 1.01
C PRO A 302 12.32 -5.24 -0.02
N MET A 303 12.26 -5.92 -1.17
CA MET A 303 11.24 -5.67 -2.19
C MET A 303 9.85 -6.13 -1.70
N PRO A 304 8.75 -5.51 -2.17
CA PRO A 304 8.70 -4.46 -3.19
C PRO A 304 8.88 -3.03 -2.63
N ILE A 305 9.43 -2.14 -3.46
CA ILE A 305 9.44 -0.68 -3.24
C ILE A 305 9.11 0.07 -4.53
N LYS A 306 8.48 1.25 -4.42
CA LYS A 306 8.36 2.17 -5.56
C LYS A 306 9.73 2.67 -5.97
N CYS A 307 9.97 2.64 -7.28
CA CYS A 307 11.21 3.05 -7.92
C CYS A 307 12.46 2.44 -7.25
N ALA A 308 12.67 1.12 -7.40
CA ALA A 308 13.78 0.39 -6.78
C ALA A 308 15.18 0.95 -7.05
N GLY A 309 15.36 1.78 -8.08
CA GLY A 309 16.62 2.49 -8.32
C GLY A 309 16.81 3.78 -7.52
N ALA A 310 15.78 4.36 -6.91
CA ALA A 310 15.88 5.64 -6.19
C ALA A 310 16.86 5.64 -4.99
N PRO A 311 17.00 4.57 -4.18
CA PRO A 311 18.02 4.51 -3.13
C PRO A 311 19.42 4.75 -3.69
N GLN A 312 19.73 4.11 -4.81
CA GLN A 312 21.02 4.26 -5.51
C GLN A 312 21.17 5.63 -6.15
N LYS A 313 20.11 6.20 -6.73
CA LYS A 313 20.17 7.53 -7.35
C LYS A 313 20.52 8.62 -6.32
N ALA A 314 19.98 8.52 -5.10
CA ALA A 314 20.36 9.43 -4.01
C ALA A 314 21.85 9.31 -3.70
N LEU A 315 22.34 8.08 -3.53
CA LEU A 315 23.76 7.78 -3.33
C LEU A 315 24.64 8.36 -4.45
N TYR A 316 24.32 8.06 -5.70
CA TYR A 316 25.14 8.49 -6.84
C TYR A 316 25.21 10.01 -6.96
N LEU A 317 24.09 10.72 -6.72
CA LEU A 317 24.06 12.18 -6.76
C LEU A 317 24.82 12.83 -5.60
N SER A 318 24.72 12.27 -4.40
CA SER A 318 25.52 12.71 -3.24
C SER A 318 27.01 12.53 -3.51
N CYS A 319 27.43 11.35 -3.98
CA CYS A 319 28.83 11.08 -4.28
C CYS A 319 29.37 11.94 -5.43
N ASP A 320 28.59 12.18 -6.50
CA ASP A 320 29.00 13.08 -7.57
C ASP A 320 29.25 14.51 -7.06
N TYR A 321 28.42 14.99 -6.14
CA TYR A 321 28.64 16.29 -5.49
C TYR A 321 29.91 16.29 -4.65
N TRP A 322 30.12 15.30 -3.78
CA TRP A 322 31.32 15.22 -2.95
C TRP A 322 32.60 15.06 -3.77
N LEU A 323 32.55 14.32 -4.88
CA LEU A 323 33.68 14.19 -5.80
C LEU A 323 34.06 15.54 -6.43
N LYS A 324 33.06 16.28 -6.93
CA LYS A 324 33.26 17.59 -7.57
C LYS A 324 33.73 18.68 -6.62
N ASN A 325 33.48 18.52 -5.33
CA ASN A 325 33.90 19.44 -4.27
C ASN A 325 35.09 18.90 -3.45
N GLU A 326 35.79 17.87 -3.96
CA GLU A 326 37.01 17.34 -3.33
C GLU A 326 36.82 16.80 -1.90
N HIS A 327 35.61 16.36 -1.55
CA HIS A 327 35.26 15.78 -0.24
C HIS A 327 35.12 14.26 -0.25
N GLN A 328 35.09 13.61 -1.42
CA GLN A 328 34.83 12.16 -1.52
C GLN A 328 35.85 11.33 -0.72
N ALA A 329 37.13 11.72 -0.70
CA ALA A 329 38.18 10.97 0.00
C ALA A 329 38.00 10.97 1.53
N GLN A 330 37.31 11.98 2.08
CA GLN A 330 37.07 12.13 3.51
C GLN A 330 35.71 11.53 3.96
N ILE A 331 34.88 11.10 3.02
CA ILE A 331 33.54 10.57 3.28
C ILE A 331 33.49 9.07 2.98
N LYS A 332 33.37 8.25 4.02
CA LYS A 332 33.16 6.81 3.88
C LYS A 332 31.70 6.54 3.51
N THR A 333 31.46 6.28 2.23
CA THR A 333 30.13 5.97 1.71
C THR A 333 29.86 4.47 1.76
N GLN A 334 28.70 4.06 2.30
CA GLN A 334 28.28 2.66 2.36
C GLN A 334 26.83 2.53 1.88
N PHE A 335 26.55 1.48 1.09
CA PHE A 335 25.20 1.15 0.64
C PHE A 335 24.76 -0.19 1.20
N PHE A 336 23.76 -0.17 2.07
CA PHE A 336 23.17 -1.34 2.69
C PHE A 336 21.91 -1.76 1.94
N ASN A 337 21.98 -2.88 1.24
CA ASN A 337 20.89 -3.46 0.48
C ASN A 337 20.44 -4.75 1.15
N ALA A 338 19.15 -4.85 1.47
CA ALA A 338 18.58 -6.07 2.04
C ALA A 338 18.57 -7.24 1.04
N GLY A 339 18.56 -6.97 -0.26
CA GLY A 339 18.63 -7.98 -1.31
C GLY A 339 20.05 -8.48 -1.60
N GLY A 340 20.14 -9.52 -2.43
CA GLY A 340 21.42 -10.13 -2.86
C GLY A 340 22.02 -9.55 -4.15
N VAL A 341 21.34 -8.62 -4.83
CA VAL A 341 21.77 -8.04 -6.10
C VAL A 341 21.58 -6.53 -6.14
N LEU A 342 22.42 -5.82 -6.91
CA LEU A 342 22.37 -4.37 -7.02
C LEU A 342 21.13 -3.87 -7.78
N PHE A 343 20.74 -4.56 -8.85
CA PHE A 343 19.58 -4.20 -9.65
C PHE A 343 18.91 -5.47 -10.18
N GLY A 344 17.59 -5.44 -10.34
CA GLY A 344 16.79 -6.62 -10.70
C GLY A 344 16.97 -7.10 -12.15
N VAL A 345 17.63 -6.31 -13.00
CA VAL A 345 17.88 -6.65 -14.41
C VAL A 345 19.37 -6.62 -14.68
N ALA A 346 19.94 -7.79 -15.01
CA ALA A 346 21.38 -8.03 -15.04
C ALA A 346 22.14 -7.14 -16.04
N ASP A 347 21.55 -6.84 -17.20
CA ASP A 347 22.17 -6.01 -18.25
C ASP A 347 22.58 -4.61 -17.79
N TYR A 348 21.95 -4.06 -16.75
CA TYR A 348 22.26 -2.73 -16.23
C TYR A 348 23.33 -2.76 -15.11
N ILE A 349 23.59 -3.93 -14.50
CA ILE A 349 24.52 -4.07 -13.38
C ILE A 349 25.95 -3.63 -13.74
N PRO A 350 26.54 -3.98 -14.89
CA PRO A 350 27.91 -3.58 -15.22
C PRO A 350 28.12 -2.07 -15.18
N ALA A 351 27.18 -1.29 -15.74
CA ALA A 351 27.25 0.16 -15.72
C ALA A 351 27.13 0.71 -14.29
N LEU A 352 26.21 0.19 -13.49
CA LEU A 352 26.01 0.62 -12.10
C LEU A 352 27.22 0.28 -11.21
N MET A 353 27.80 -0.91 -11.38
CA MET A 353 29.02 -1.32 -10.67
C MET A 353 30.22 -0.43 -11.00
N THR A 354 30.30 0.11 -12.22
CA THR A 354 31.33 1.09 -12.58
C THR A 354 31.21 2.36 -11.74
N TYR A 355 29.99 2.82 -11.44
CA TYR A 355 29.76 3.97 -10.57
C TYR A 355 29.99 3.67 -9.09
N MET A 356 29.61 2.49 -8.60
CA MET A 356 29.95 2.06 -7.24
C MET A 356 31.46 2.08 -7.01
N LYS A 357 32.25 1.60 -7.99
CA LYS A 357 33.72 1.69 -7.96
C LYS A 357 34.24 3.13 -8.06
N LYS A 358 33.72 3.93 -9.00
CA LYS A 358 34.08 5.34 -9.17
C LYS A 358 33.94 6.13 -7.86
N TYR A 359 32.89 5.87 -7.10
CA TYR A 359 32.60 6.56 -5.85
C TYR A 359 33.17 5.86 -4.61
N ALA A 360 33.96 4.79 -4.78
CA ALA A 360 34.55 4.00 -3.70
C ALA A 360 33.51 3.56 -2.64
N VAL A 361 32.32 3.16 -3.10
CA VAL A 361 31.20 2.77 -2.22
C VAL A 361 31.44 1.39 -1.64
N ASP A 362 31.35 1.26 -0.32
CA ASP A 362 31.27 -0.02 0.39
C ASP A 362 29.86 -0.61 0.21
N LEU A 363 29.71 -1.49 -0.78
CA LEU A 363 28.46 -2.13 -1.14
C LEU A 363 28.21 -3.38 -0.28
N ARG A 364 27.15 -3.36 0.53
CA ARG A 364 26.80 -4.44 1.45
C ARG A 364 25.42 -5.02 1.14
N PHE A 365 25.41 -6.27 0.71
CA PHE A 365 24.18 -7.04 0.47
C PHE A 365 23.70 -7.77 1.71
N THR A 366 22.46 -8.26 1.69
CA THR A 366 21.81 -9.00 2.78
C THR A 366 21.76 -8.26 4.13
N HIS A 367 21.82 -6.92 4.12
CA HIS A 367 21.68 -6.10 5.31
C HIS A 367 20.36 -5.33 5.31
N LYS A 368 19.49 -5.63 6.27
CA LYS A 368 18.21 -4.97 6.48
C LYS A 368 18.31 -3.99 7.64
N LEU A 369 18.04 -2.71 7.42
CA LEU A 369 17.94 -1.72 8.49
C LEU A 369 16.74 -2.04 9.39
N VAL A 370 16.95 -2.13 10.70
CA VAL A 370 15.89 -2.47 11.69
C VAL A 370 15.69 -1.45 12.79
N SER A 371 16.72 -0.65 13.11
CA SER A 371 16.57 0.48 14.02
C SER A 371 17.52 1.63 13.72
N VAL A 372 17.12 2.82 14.14
CA VAL A 372 17.94 4.04 14.09
C VAL A 372 17.86 4.71 15.46
N ASP A 373 19.02 4.94 16.08
CA ASP A 373 19.19 5.82 17.22
C ASP A 373 19.80 7.13 16.70
N GLY A 374 18.93 8.10 16.45
CA GLY A 374 19.29 9.42 15.93
C GLY A 374 20.27 10.18 16.83
N PRO A 375 19.94 10.42 18.12
CA PRO A 375 20.82 11.14 19.04
C PRO A 375 22.23 10.56 19.15
N ASN A 376 22.36 9.23 19.16
CA ASN A 376 23.66 8.56 19.21
C ASN A 376 24.25 8.25 17.82
N LYS A 377 23.60 8.70 16.74
CA LYS A 377 24.05 8.54 15.35
C LYS A 377 24.39 7.08 15.00
N GLN A 378 23.55 6.14 15.42
CA GLN A 378 23.77 4.71 15.24
C GLN A 378 22.61 4.05 14.48
N ALA A 379 22.95 3.33 13.41
CA ALA A 379 22.02 2.49 12.66
C ALA A 379 22.30 1.01 12.97
N THR A 380 21.23 0.23 13.16
CA THR A 380 21.33 -1.21 13.40
C THR A 380 20.72 -1.99 12.25
N PHE A 381 21.47 -2.97 11.75
CA PHE A 381 21.09 -3.83 10.64
C PHE A 381 21.02 -5.29 11.10
N GLU A 382 20.08 -6.04 10.53
CA GLU A 382 20.13 -7.50 10.50
C GLU A 382 20.86 -7.94 9.23
N ARG A 383 21.95 -8.71 9.39
CA ARG A 383 22.67 -9.33 8.28
C ARG A 383 22.39 -10.82 8.25
N THR A 384 21.94 -11.33 7.11
CA THR A 384 21.83 -12.77 6.88
C THR A 384 23.07 -13.25 6.13
N ASP A 385 23.77 -14.25 6.68
CA ASP A 385 24.91 -14.90 6.02
C ASP A 385 24.46 -15.92 4.96
N LYS A 386 25.43 -16.62 4.36
CA LYS A 386 25.15 -17.62 3.30
C LYS A 386 24.48 -18.89 3.85
N ASP A 387 24.63 -19.16 5.14
CA ASP A 387 24.10 -20.34 5.82
C ASP A 387 22.71 -20.06 6.42
N GLY A 388 22.20 -18.83 6.28
CA GLY A 388 20.90 -18.39 6.77
C GLY A 388 20.91 -17.87 8.21
N ASN A 389 22.08 -17.78 8.85
CA ASN A 389 22.17 -17.22 10.20
C ASN A 389 22.03 -15.70 10.13
N THR A 390 21.31 -15.15 11.10
CA THR A 390 21.12 -13.70 11.21
C THR A 390 21.98 -13.15 12.34
N GLU A 391 22.75 -12.11 12.06
CA GLU A 391 23.50 -11.35 13.06
C GLU A 391 23.10 -9.88 13.06
N THR A 392 23.34 -9.21 14.19
CA THR A 392 23.11 -7.78 14.33
C THR A 392 24.40 -7.01 14.07
N VAL A 393 24.36 -6.08 13.12
CA VAL A 393 25.47 -5.19 12.76
C VAL A 393 25.10 -3.76 13.11
N ARG A 394 25.95 -3.06 13.87
CA ARG A 394 25.77 -1.65 14.22
C ARG A 394 26.77 -0.79 13.48
N GLU A 395 26.30 0.30 12.90
CA GLU A 395 27.13 1.25 12.16
C GLU A 395 26.82 2.69 12.60
N SER A 396 27.87 3.45 12.90
CA SER A 396 27.75 4.89 13.11
C SER A 396 27.54 5.64 11.79
N PHE A 397 26.88 6.79 11.84
CA PHE A 397 26.65 7.63 10.67
C PHE A 397 26.75 9.12 10.97
N ASP A 398 27.18 9.91 9.99
CA ASP A 398 27.02 11.37 10.00
C ASP A 398 25.89 11.81 9.05
N PHE A 399 25.60 10.97 8.08
CA PHE A 399 24.50 11.09 7.12
C PHE A 399 23.86 9.72 6.94
N LEU A 400 22.52 9.65 7.01
CA LEU A 400 21.76 8.43 6.75
C LEU A 400 20.56 8.76 5.85
N HIS A 401 20.62 8.33 4.59
CA HIS A 401 19.47 8.34 3.69
C HIS A 401 18.73 7.00 3.77
N VAL A 402 17.56 7.01 4.42
CA VAL A 402 16.74 5.81 4.66
C VAL A 402 15.69 5.62 3.58
N VAL A 403 15.48 4.36 3.21
CA VAL A 403 14.27 3.94 2.48
C VAL A 403 13.50 2.94 3.37
N PRO A 404 12.27 3.27 3.80
CA PRO A 404 11.51 2.39 4.67
C PRO A 404 10.91 1.22 3.86
N PRO A 405 10.59 0.09 4.51
CA PRO A 405 9.71 -0.92 3.94
C PRO A 405 8.41 -0.29 3.40
N GLN A 406 7.85 -0.90 2.36
CA GLN A 406 6.66 -0.37 1.70
C GLN A 406 5.61 -1.46 1.58
N ILE A 407 4.37 -1.10 1.93
CA ILE A 407 3.24 -2.03 2.03
C ILE A 407 2.01 -1.43 1.34
N ALA A 408 1.03 -2.27 1.02
CA ALA A 408 -0.26 -1.76 0.57
C ALA A 408 -0.92 -0.89 1.66
N PRO A 409 -1.73 0.12 1.31
CA PRO A 409 -2.47 0.93 2.27
C PRO A 409 -3.36 0.08 3.18
N ASP A 410 -3.60 0.51 4.42
CA ASP A 410 -4.30 -0.32 5.41
C ASP A 410 -5.73 -0.68 4.99
N PHE A 411 -6.48 0.28 4.44
CA PHE A 411 -7.82 0.06 3.93
C PHE A 411 -7.88 -0.89 2.72
N ILE A 412 -6.75 -1.09 2.04
CA ILE A 412 -6.59 -2.11 0.99
C ILE A 412 -6.30 -3.47 1.64
N ARG A 413 -5.30 -3.56 2.53
CA ARG A 413 -4.94 -4.82 3.22
C ARG A 413 -6.10 -5.46 3.99
N SER A 414 -6.99 -4.63 4.53
CA SER A 414 -8.20 -5.08 5.23
C SER A 414 -9.40 -5.37 4.31
N SER A 415 -9.25 -5.21 3.00
CA SER A 415 -10.34 -5.37 2.03
C SER A 415 -10.43 -6.80 1.47
N PRO A 416 -11.55 -7.17 0.84
CA PRO A 416 -11.68 -8.43 0.11
C PRO A 416 -10.94 -8.46 -1.25
N LEU A 417 -10.23 -7.38 -1.63
CA LEU A 417 -9.59 -7.23 -2.94
C LEU A 417 -8.14 -7.73 -2.99
N VAL A 418 -7.60 -8.24 -1.89
CA VAL A 418 -6.17 -8.51 -1.75
C VAL A 418 -5.81 -9.98 -1.84
N ASP A 419 -4.59 -10.23 -2.30
CA ASP A 419 -3.91 -11.51 -2.14
C ASP A 419 -3.37 -11.73 -0.72
N ASP A 420 -2.71 -12.86 -0.50
CA ASP A 420 -2.14 -13.22 0.80
C ASP A 420 -1.04 -12.26 1.28
N ALA A 421 -0.37 -11.55 0.36
CA ALA A 421 0.63 -10.55 0.67
C ALA A 421 0.01 -9.16 0.93
N GLY A 422 -1.31 -9.00 0.77
CA GLY A 422 -2.05 -7.78 1.04
C GLY A 422 -2.10 -6.78 -0.12
N TRP A 423 -1.66 -7.16 -1.33
CA TRP A 423 -1.73 -6.32 -2.54
C TRP A 423 -2.99 -6.63 -3.33
N VAL A 424 -3.50 -5.70 -4.14
CA VAL A 424 -4.71 -5.96 -4.93
C VAL A 424 -4.44 -7.07 -5.95
N ASP A 425 -5.28 -8.10 -5.94
CA ASP A 425 -5.09 -9.33 -6.71
C ASP A 425 -5.62 -9.20 -8.13
N VAL A 426 -4.70 -9.04 -9.09
CA VAL A 426 -5.04 -8.86 -10.50
C VAL A 426 -4.44 -9.94 -11.40
N ASP A 427 -5.07 -10.12 -12.56
CA ASP A 427 -4.42 -10.75 -13.69
C ASP A 427 -3.33 -9.81 -14.26
N PRO A 428 -2.07 -10.28 -14.42
CA PRO A 428 -0.94 -9.42 -14.78
C PRO A 428 -0.99 -8.87 -16.21
N ALA A 429 -1.78 -9.47 -17.10
CA ALA A 429 -1.93 -9.07 -18.49
C ALA A 429 -3.06 -8.05 -18.66
N THR A 430 -4.24 -8.35 -18.11
CA THR A 430 -5.45 -7.53 -18.30
C THR A 430 -5.62 -6.44 -17.24
N LEU A 431 -4.98 -6.61 -16.07
CA LEU A 431 -5.14 -5.78 -14.88
C LEU A 431 -6.57 -5.78 -14.28
N SER A 432 -7.37 -6.77 -14.68
CA SER A 432 -8.65 -7.10 -14.04
C SER A 432 -8.41 -7.80 -12.72
N HIS A 433 -9.24 -7.52 -11.71
CA HIS A 433 -9.25 -8.28 -10.47
C HIS A 433 -9.65 -9.73 -10.75
N ARG A 434 -8.97 -10.71 -10.14
CA ARG A 434 -9.19 -12.13 -10.44
C ARG A 434 -10.56 -12.65 -10.04
N LYS A 435 -11.10 -12.11 -8.94
CA LYS A 435 -12.40 -12.52 -8.36
C LYS A 435 -13.60 -11.65 -8.78
N PHE A 436 -13.37 -10.39 -9.13
CA PHE A 436 -14.44 -9.39 -9.29
C PHE A 436 -14.32 -8.76 -10.68
N PRO A 437 -15.10 -9.21 -11.67
CA PRO A 437 -14.87 -8.91 -13.09
C PRO A 437 -15.11 -7.45 -13.49
N ASN A 438 -15.73 -6.65 -12.62
CA ASN A 438 -15.92 -5.21 -12.80
C ASN A 438 -14.96 -4.36 -11.93
N VAL A 439 -13.94 -4.99 -11.33
CA VAL A 439 -12.90 -4.32 -10.54
C VAL A 439 -11.58 -4.43 -11.27
N TRP A 440 -10.88 -3.30 -11.37
CA TRP A 440 -9.58 -3.15 -12.02
C TRP A 440 -8.61 -2.53 -11.03
N ALA A 441 -7.32 -2.81 -11.18
CA ALA A 441 -6.32 -2.11 -10.38
C ALA A 441 -5.01 -1.88 -11.14
N LEU A 442 -4.31 -0.81 -10.78
CA LEU A 442 -3.04 -0.44 -11.41
C LEU A 442 -2.14 0.39 -10.50
N GLY A 443 -0.92 0.64 -10.95
CA GLY A 443 0.08 1.43 -10.24
C GLY A 443 0.77 0.61 -9.15
N ASP A 444 1.10 1.26 -8.03
CA ASP A 444 1.93 0.63 -6.99
C ASP A 444 1.14 -0.39 -6.13
N VAL A 445 -0.19 -0.40 -6.19
CA VAL A 445 -1.05 -1.19 -5.28
C VAL A 445 -1.21 -2.67 -5.70
N ILE A 446 -0.90 -3.01 -6.94
CA ILE A 446 -1.16 -4.34 -7.52
C ILE A 446 -0.06 -5.36 -7.20
N ASN A 447 -0.40 -6.64 -7.28
CA ASN A 447 0.50 -7.77 -6.99
C ASN A 447 1.37 -8.24 -8.18
N THR A 448 1.41 -7.50 -9.28
CA THR A 448 2.21 -7.87 -10.45
C THR A 448 3.72 -7.74 -10.18
N THR A 449 4.52 -8.47 -10.95
CA THR A 449 5.98 -8.55 -10.79
C THR A 449 6.76 -7.40 -11.46
N ASN A 450 6.06 -6.48 -12.15
CA ASN A 450 6.73 -5.34 -12.78
C ASN A 450 7.24 -4.34 -11.74
N ALA A 451 8.17 -3.49 -12.16
CA ALA A 451 8.65 -2.42 -11.30
C ALA A 451 7.52 -1.41 -11.01
N LYS A 452 7.29 -1.16 -9.71
CA LYS A 452 6.37 -0.14 -9.20
C LYS A 452 6.92 1.26 -9.51
N THR A 453 6.57 1.79 -10.68
CA THR A 453 7.12 3.03 -11.24
C THR A 453 6.04 3.83 -11.95
N MET A 454 6.22 5.15 -12.01
CA MET A 454 5.34 6.01 -12.81
C MET A 454 5.33 5.62 -14.30
N ALA A 455 6.45 5.13 -14.83
CA ALA A 455 6.51 4.66 -16.21
C ALA A 455 5.65 3.41 -16.46
N ALA A 456 5.59 2.49 -15.49
CA ALA A 456 4.64 1.39 -15.52
C ALA A 456 3.20 1.88 -15.42
N ALA A 457 2.88 2.73 -14.43
CA ALA A 457 1.54 3.31 -14.27
C ALA A 457 1.06 4.02 -15.56
N ARG A 458 1.96 4.68 -16.28
CA ARG A 458 1.69 5.30 -17.57
C ARG A 458 1.23 4.31 -18.65
N LYS A 459 1.82 3.12 -18.69
CA LYS A 459 1.43 2.06 -19.65
C LYS A 459 0.22 1.25 -19.18
N GLN A 460 0.03 1.15 -17.88
CA GLN A 460 -1.12 0.46 -17.28
C GLN A 460 -2.42 1.26 -17.44
N ALA A 461 -2.37 2.59 -17.31
CA ALA A 461 -3.54 3.46 -17.42
C ALA A 461 -4.36 3.26 -18.71
N PRO A 462 -3.77 3.28 -19.93
CA PRO A 462 -4.53 3.04 -21.15
C PRO A 462 -5.04 1.61 -21.27
N VAL A 463 -4.30 0.60 -20.78
CA VAL A 463 -4.77 -0.80 -20.74
C VAL A 463 -6.03 -0.92 -19.89
N VAL A 464 -6.01 -0.38 -18.66
CA VAL A 464 -7.18 -0.40 -17.77
C VAL A 464 -8.33 0.41 -18.36
N ALA A 465 -8.08 1.62 -18.86
CA ALA A 465 -9.12 2.45 -19.47
C ALA A 465 -9.79 1.74 -20.65
N HIS A 466 -9.01 1.09 -21.52
CA HIS A 466 -9.53 0.32 -22.64
C HIS A 466 -10.34 -0.89 -22.18
N ASN A 467 -9.83 -1.65 -21.22
CA ASN A 467 -10.51 -2.85 -20.72
C ASN A 467 -11.79 -2.54 -19.93
N VAL A 468 -11.84 -1.41 -19.24
CA VAL A 468 -13.09 -0.87 -18.66
C VAL A 468 -14.13 -0.62 -19.76
N LEU A 469 -13.73 -0.03 -20.89
CA LEU A 469 -14.63 0.19 -22.02
C LEU A 469 -15.07 -1.11 -22.70
N VAL A 470 -14.20 -2.13 -22.74
CA VAL A 470 -14.59 -3.48 -23.20
C VAL A 470 -15.68 -4.05 -22.29
N ASN A 471 -15.52 -3.93 -20.97
CA ASN A 471 -16.48 -4.45 -20.00
C ASN A 471 -17.82 -3.69 -20.01
N LEU A 472 -17.80 -2.42 -20.41
CA LEU A 472 -19.00 -1.62 -20.68
C LEU A 472 -19.63 -1.90 -22.05
N GLY A 473 -19.06 -2.81 -22.85
CA GLY A 473 -19.56 -3.15 -24.20
C GLY A 473 -19.26 -2.09 -25.26
N MET A 474 -18.42 -1.10 -24.97
CA MET A 474 -18.05 -0.01 -25.88
C MET A 474 -16.83 -0.36 -26.77
N LYS A 475 -16.07 -1.39 -26.39
CA LYS A 475 -14.96 -1.99 -27.16
C LYS A 475 -15.09 -3.51 -27.20
N ARG A 476 -14.40 -4.16 -28.14
CA ARG A 476 -14.53 -5.61 -28.38
C ARG A 476 -13.39 -6.46 -27.80
N HIS A 477 -12.15 -6.01 -27.96
CA HIS A 477 -10.96 -6.80 -27.61
C HIS A 477 -10.24 -6.19 -26.42
N GLN A 478 -9.80 -7.05 -25.50
CA GLN A 478 -9.02 -6.62 -24.34
C GLN A 478 -7.60 -6.22 -24.78
N ALA A 479 -7.11 -5.14 -24.20
CA ALA A 479 -5.72 -4.71 -24.26
C ALA A 479 -4.88 -5.50 -23.24
N VAL A 480 -3.61 -5.73 -23.59
CA VAL A 480 -2.66 -6.46 -22.76
C VAL A 480 -1.53 -5.55 -22.26
N TYR A 481 -1.21 -5.69 -20.99
CA TYR A 481 -0.04 -5.13 -20.34
C TYR A 481 1.09 -6.18 -20.28
N ASN A 482 2.22 -5.86 -20.89
CA ASN A 482 3.38 -6.75 -20.99
C ASN A 482 4.39 -6.62 -19.81
N GLY A 483 4.03 -5.87 -18.76
CA GLY A 483 4.92 -5.66 -17.62
C GLY A 483 5.93 -4.54 -17.80
N TYR A 484 5.77 -3.65 -18.79
CA TYR A 484 6.69 -2.55 -19.03
C TYR A 484 6.94 -1.70 -17.78
N GLY A 485 8.21 -1.58 -17.40
CA GLY A 485 8.70 -0.65 -16.41
C GLY A 485 9.91 0.12 -16.93
N SER A 486 10.12 1.32 -16.37
CA SER A 486 11.33 2.11 -16.63
C SER A 486 11.88 2.73 -15.36
N CYS A 487 13.21 2.71 -15.23
CA CYS A 487 13.94 3.32 -14.14
C CYS A 487 15.11 4.14 -14.70
N PRO A 488 14.95 5.46 -14.89
CA PRO A 488 16.06 6.34 -15.25
C PRO A 488 16.96 6.54 -14.03
N LEU A 489 18.03 5.75 -13.97
CA LEU A 489 19.07 5.72 -12.93
C LEU A 489 20.05 6.87 -13.16
N THR A 490 19.82 7.97 -12.44
CA THR A 490 20.78 9.08 -12.38
C THR A 490 22.00 8.64 -11.61
N VAL A 491 23.10 8.48 -12.32
CA VAL A 491 24.39 7.97 -11.81
C VAL A 491 25.41 9.09 -11.55
N GLU A 492 25.13 10.29 -12.08
CA GLU A 492 25.82 11.55 -11.77
C GLU A 492 24.99 12.72 -12.30
N ARG A 493 25.28 13.95 -11.84
CA ARG A 493 24.67 15.13 -12.45
C ARG A 493 25.17 15.26 -13.89
N GLY A 494 24.26 15.02 -14.83
CA GLY A 494 24.52 15.05 -16.27
C GLY A 494 24.49 13.69 -16.98
N LYS A 495 24.38 12.55 -16.28
CA LYS A 495 24.21 11.24 -16.94
C LYS A 495 23.18 10.33 -16.28
N VAL A 496 22.47 9.59 -17.10
CA VAL A 496 21.47 8.59 -16.69
C VAL A 496 21.71 7.27 -17.43
N VAL A 497 21.64 6.16 -16.70
CA VAL A 497 21.41 4.82 -17.26
C VAL A 497 19.89 4.65 -17.37
N LEU A 498 19.37 4.53 -18.59
CA LEU A 498 17.94 4.45 -18.84
C LEU A 498 17.52 2.99 -18.88
N ALA A 499 17.12 2.45 -17.72
CA ALA A 499 16.67 1.07 -17.66
C ALA A 499 15.21 0.95 -18.09
N GLU A 500 14.94 0.10 -19.07
CA GLU A 500 13.59 -0.23 -19.56
C GLU A 500 13.47 -1.74 -19.77
N PHE A 501 12.38 -2.33 -19.30
CA PHE A 501 12.19 -3.78 -19.27
C PHE A 501 10.72 -4.17 -19.16
N LEU A 502 10.41 -5.41 -19.55
CA LEU A 502 9.10 -6.06 -19.42
C LEU A 502 9.09 -7.03 -18.23
N TYR A 503 8.01 -7.82 -18.10
CA TYR A 503 8.01 -8.98 -17.21
C TYR A 503 9.22 -9.91 -17.48
N GLY A 504 9.69 -10.55 -16.41
CA GLY A 504 10.87 -11.42 -16.46
C GLY A 504 12.20 -10.68 -16.69
N GLY A 505 12.22 -9.34 -16.68
CA GLY A 505 13.44 -8.55 -16.87
C GLY A 505 13.91 -8.45 -18.31
N LYS A 506 13.09 -8.85 -19.30
CA LYS A 506 13.40 -8.72 -20.72
C LYS A 506 13.56 -7.23 -21.09
N LEU A 507 14.65 -6.88 -21.76
CA LEU A 507 14.90 -5.50 -22.19
C LEU A 507 13.81 -4.98 -23.15
N ALA A 508 13.39 -3.74 -22.94
CA ALA A 508 12.44 -3.04 -23.81
C ALA A 508 12.82 -1.58 -24.00
N PRO A 509 13.97 -1.30 -24.65
CA PRO A 509 14.39 0.07 -24.90
C PRO A 509 13.40 0.77 -25.84
N THR A 510 12.99 2.00 -25.48
CA THR A 510 12.13 2.83 -26.34
C THR A 510 12.87 3.32 -27.58
N PHE A 511 14.18 3.52 -27.47
CA PHE A 511 15.02 4.05 -28.54
C PHE A 511 15.92 2.96 -29.12
N ALA A 512 16.20 3.06 -30.43
CA ALA A 512 17.17 2.18 -31.08
C ALA A 512 18.56 2.33 -30.43
N THR A 513 19.26 1.22 -30.23
CA THR A 513 20.53 1.17 -29.47
C THR A 513 21.64 2.02 -30.09
N TRP A 514 21.64 2.21 -31.42
CA TRP A 514 22.59 3.09 -32.11
C TRP A 514 22.36 4.58 -31.78
N PHE A 515 21.14 4.96 -31.42
CA PHE A 515 20.78 6.32 -31.02
C PHE A 515 20.94 6.51 -29.51
N LEU A 516 20.40 5.58 -28.71
CA LEU A 516 20.47 5.63 -27.25
C LEU A 516 20.51 4.22 -26.65
N ASP A 517 21.71 3.73 -26.33
CA ASP A 517 21.88 2.51 -25.55
C ASP A 517 21.61 2.77 -24.06
N GLY A 518 20.41 2.43 -23.59
CA GLY A 518 19.96 2.63 -22.21
C GLY A 518 20.80 1.92 -21.14
N ARG A 519 21.61 0.92 -21.53
CA ARG A 519 22.53 0.21 -20.63
C ARG A 519 23.74 1.06 -20.24
N LYS A 520 24.03 2.13 -20.98
CA LYS A 520 25.18 3.00 -20.77
C LYS A 520 24.76 4.36 -20.18
N PRO A 521 25.61 5.00 -19.36
CA PRO A 521 25.34 6.33 -18.86
C PRO A 521 25.35 7.35 -20.01
N SER A 522 24.26 8.11 -20.17
CA SER A 522 24.09 9.04 -21.30
C SER A 522 23.64 10.44 -20.85
N ARG A 523 24.21 11.48 -21.47
CA ARG A 523 23.77 12.88 -21.33
C ARG A 523 22.40 13.11 -21.98
N LEU A 524 22.09 12.37 -23.04
CA LEU A 524 20.79 12.45 -23.70
C LEU A 524 19.69 11.89 -22.78
N SER A 525 19.95 10.76 -22.11
CA SER A 525 19.04 10.22 -21.08
C SER A 525 18.88 11.18 -19.90
N TRP A 526 19.93 11.91 -19.53
CA TRP A 526 19.85 12.97 -18.52
C TRP A 526 18.93 14.10 -18.98
N PHE A 527 19.12 14.63 -20.20
CA PHE A 527 18.28 15.68 -20.74
C PHE A 527 16.80 15.26 -20.81
N LEU A 528 16.54 14.03 -21.26
CA LEU A 528 15.21 13.42 -21.23
C LEU A 528 14.62 13.47 -19.81
N LYS A 529 15.38 13.00 -18.81
CA LYS A 529 14.91 12.95 -17.41
C LYS A 529 14.68 14.33 -16.80
N GLU A 530 15.62 15.25 -16.98
CA GLU A 530 15.67 16.56 -16.30
C GLU A 530 14.74 17.57 -16.98
N ARG A 531 14.63 17.58 -18.31
CA ARG A 531 13.91 18.62 -19.05
C ARG A 531 12.60 18.15 -19.67
N ILE A 532 12.51 16.89 -20.08
CA ILE A 532 11.37 16.41 -20.89
C ILE A 532 10.34 15.68 -20.03
N LEU A 533 10.77 14.77 -19.13
CA LEU A 533 9.83 13.98 -18.32
C LEU A 533 8.91 14.81 -17.40
N PRO A 534 9.36 15.90 -16.74
CA PRO A 534 8.47 16.70 -15.91
C PRO A 534 7.31 17.37 -16.68
N PRO A 535 7.53 18.15 -17.77
CA PRO A 535 6.42 18.70 -18.52
C PRO A 535 5.58 17.60 -19.21
N PHE A 536 6.21 16.52 -19.66
CA PHE A 536 5.49 15.37 -20.23
C PHE A 536 4.54 14.71 -19.22
N TYR A 537 4.93 14.62 -17.94
CA TYR A 537 4.04 14.16 -16.89
C TYR A 537 2.80 15.05 -16.78
N TRP A 538 3.00 16.35 -16.54
CA TRP A 538 1.91 17.28 -16.27
C TRP A 538 0.99 17.56 -17.47
N HIS A 539 1.57 17.64 -18.68
CA HIS A 539 0.88 18.12 -19.88
C HIS A 539 0.56 17.01 -20.89
N CYS A 540 1.12 15.81 -20.74
CA CYS A 540 0.79 14.66 -21.58
C CYS A 540 0.14 13.53 -20.77
N MET A 541 0.87 12.89 -19.85
CA MET A 541 0.37 11.73 -19.10
C MET A 541 -0.92 12.05 -18.33
N LEU A 542 -0.94 13.12 -17.53
CA LEU A 542 -2.13 13.51 -16.76
C LEU A 542 -3.26 14.11 -17.61
N LYS A 543 -3.05 14.26 -18.92
CA LYS A 543 -4.03 14.81 -19.88
C LYS A 543 -4.49 13.78 -20.90
N GLY A 544 -4.25 12.50 -20.64
CA GLY A 544 -4.70 11.40 -21.51
C GLY A 544 -3.97 11.35 -22.86
N ARG A 545 -2.77 11.95 -22.97
CA ARG A 545 -1.97 11.89 -24.20
C ARG A 545 -1.03 10.68 -24.14
N GLU A 546 -1.36 9.67 -24.93
CA GLU A 546 -0.82 8.32 -24.82
C GLU A 546 0.36 8.03 -25.77
N TRP A 547 1.14 9.05 -26.17
CA TRP A 547 2.27 8.86 -27.10
C TRP A 547 3.26 7.79 -26.61
N PHE A 548 3.60 6.79 -27.43
CA PHE A 548 4.41 5.64 -26.99
C PHE A 548 3.76 4.89 -25.82
N ALA A 549 2.45 4.80 -25.72
CA ALA A 549 1.71 4.00 -24.74
C ALA A 549 0.53 3.26 -25.37
N ASP A 550 0.59 3.05 -26.70
CA ASP A 550 -0.44 2.35 -27.43
C ASP A 550 -0.67 0.95 -26.85
N THR A 551 -1.95 0.58 -26.78
CA THR A 551 -2.40 -0.73 -26.32
C THR A 551 -2.22 -1.72 -27.46
N ASP A 552 -1.44 -2.78 -27.24
CA ASP A 552 -1.40 -3.90 -28.18
C ASP A 552 -2.74 -4.64 -28.10
N GLU A 553 -3.58 -4.47 -29.12
CA GLU A 553 -4.85 -5.19 -29.29
C GLU A 553 -4.64 -6.56 -29.98
N SER A 554 -3.44 -6.81 -30.51
CA SER A 554 -3.12 -7.91 -31.43
C SER A 554 -2.76 -9.25 -30.77
N GLN A 555 -2.53 -9.28 -29.45
CA GLN A 555 -2.16 -10.53 -28.75
C GLN A 555 -3.37 -11.34 -28.23
N ALA A 556 -4.60 -10.90 -28.49
CA ALA A 556 -5.81 -11.66 -28.14
C ALA A 556 -6.19 -12.73 -29.19
N GLU A 557 -5.42 -12.87 -30.28
CA GLU A 557 -5.66 -13.84 -31.37
C GLU A 557 -4.77 -15.11 -31.30
N GLN A 558 -4.02 -15.32 -30.21
CA GLN A 558 -3.26 -16.56 -29.95
C GLN A 558 -3.62 -17.11 -28.57
#